data_AF-A0A8T9BIM9-F1
#
_entry.id   AF-A0A8T9BIM9-F1
#
_cell.length_a   1.000
_cell.length_b   1.000
_cell.length_c   1.000
_cell.angle_alpha   90.00
_cell.angle_beta   90.00
_cell.angle_gamma   90.00
#
_symmetry.space_group_name_H-M   'P 1'
#
loop_
_entity.id
_entity.type
_entity.pdbx_description
1 polymer ?
#
loop_
_entity_poly.entity_id
_entity_poly.type
_entity_poly.pdbx_seq_one_letter_code
_entity_poly.pdbx_strand_id
1 'polypeptide(L)'
;MSWSLQKKKPPAVLLVKAGLVLVVIYFILSEFLLPSLPIWNPLNLSSLHANKHAFSDVSNVAAIIEDRPLSNLAPLILHFSSVLGPDWPIVLFTSAGSSLLNQSIPFQRAVDEGRISIRALPENTQFENHAAVSELLTTPWFWEQLAPAGHVLLFQADSIICANSELRMEDFLQYDFVGAPVDVPAGGTAGHGEGYNGGLSLRNRSMILDIVNRYSWKGEKESGAISQEGCVTKRPCLKFEDQWFYHKMKDIPGANLPSKEVASTFAVETVWYDTPLGYHQVERWNANRMDKVAQWCPEYKMATTDLLVKHGKDKGS
;
A
#
# COMPACT_ATOMS: atom_id res chain seq x y z
N MET A 1 -71.08 51.67 -11.52
CA MET A 1 -70.45 51.33 -12.82
C MET A 1 -68.96 51.13 -12.59
N SER A 2 -68.48 49.90 -12.79
CA SER A 2 -67.10 49.46 -12.55
C SER A 2 -66.13 50.15 -13.52
N TRP A 3 -65.06 50.74 -12.99
CA TRP A 3 -63.93 51.26 -13.76
C TRP A 3 -63.11 50.09 -14.32
N SER A 4 -62.83 50.08 -15.63
CA SER A 4 -61.82 49.19 -16.21
C SER A 4 -60.54 49.97 -16.47
N LEU A 5 -59.45 49.52 -15.86
CA LEU A 5 -58.09 50.00 -16.11
C LEU A 5 -57.61 49.44 -17.46
N GLN A 6 -57.60 50.26 -18.51
CA GLN A 6 -56.88 49.92 -19.73
C GLN A 6 -55.37 49.94 -19.48
N LYS A 7 -54.77 48.77 -19.31
CA LYS A 7 -53.30 48.60 -19.35
C LYS A 7 -52.81 48.89 -20.78
N LYS A 8 -52.11 50.01 -20.99
CA LYS A 8 -51.36 50.28 -22.23
C LYS A 8 -50.25 49.25 -22.35
N LYS A 9 -50.33 48.36 -23.36
CA LYS A 9 -49.22 47.47 -23.71
C LYS A 9 -48.07 48.31 -24.28
N PRO A 10 -46.82 48.12 -23.84
CA PRO A 10 -45.68 48.81 -24.43
C PRO A 10 -45.53 48.41 -25.90
N PRO A 11 -45.04 49.32 -26.77
CA PRO A 11 -44.91 49.04 -28.19
C PRO A 11 -43.97 47.84 -28.40
N ALA A 12 -44.38 46.87 -29.22
CA ALA A 12 -43.67 45.61 -29.46
C ALA A 12 -42.18 45.80 -29.83
N VAL A 13 -41.84 46.95 -30.45
CA VAL A 13 -40.47 47.34 -30.79
C VAL A 13 -39.57 47.52 -29.57
N LEU A 14 -40.10 47.98 -28.42
CA LEU A 14 -39.32 48.15 -27.19
C LEU A 14 -38.98 46.80 -26.55
N LEU A 15 -39.92 45.85 -26.58
CA LEU A 15 -39.73 44.50 -26.05
C LEU A 15 -38.73 43.70 -26.89
N VAL A 16 -38.76 43.84 -28.22
CA VAL A 16 -37.80 43.19 -29.12
C VAL A 16 -36.38 43.75 -28.91
N LYS A 17 -36.23 45.08 -28.78
CA LYS A 17 -34.92 45.70 -28.52
C LYS A 17 -34.36 45.32 -27.15
N ALA A 18 -35.19 45.26 -26.11
CA ALA A 18 -34.78 44.81 -24.78
C ALA A 18 -34.37 43.33 -24.76
N GLY A 19 -35.10 42.47 -25.48
CA GLY A 19 -34.73 41.06 -25.63
C GLY A 19 -33.39 40.86 -26.33
N LEU A 20 -33.11 41.64 -27.38
CA LEU A 20 -31.86 41.55 -28.13
C LEU A 20 -30.66 42.00 -27.30
N VAL A 21 -30.82 43.04 -26.48
CA VAL A 21 -29.78 43.49 -25.54
C VAL A 21 -29.51 42.44 -24.46
N LEU A 22 -30.54 41.80 -23.91
CA LEU A 22 -30.38 40.74 -22.92
C LEU A 22 -29.69 39.49 -23.50
N VAL A 23 -29.97 39.14 -24.76
CA VAL A 23 -29.28 38.03 -25.45
C VAL A 23 -27.80 38.37 -25.66
N VAL A 24 -27.47 39.59 -26.09
CA VAL A 24 -26.07 40.02 -26.25
C VAL A 24 -25.33 40.03 -24.91
N ILE A 25 -25.96 40.54 -23.85
CA ILE A 25 -25.38 40.51 -22.49
C ILE A 25 -25.18 39.06 -22.01
N TYR A 26 -26.13 38.16 -22.28
CA TYR A 26 -25.99 36.73 -21.96
C TYR A 26 -24.80 36.10 -22.70
N PHE A 27 -24.62 36.38 -24.00
CA PHE A 27 -23.48 35.87 -24.75
C PHE A 27 -22.13 36.41 -24.22
N ILE A 28 -22.05 37.72 -23.93
CA ILE A 28 -20.84 38.34 -23.38
C ILE A 28 -20.51 37.79 -21.98
N LEU A 29 -21.53 37.61 -21.12
CA LEU A 29 -21.33 37.01 -19.80
C LEU A 29 -20.97 35.52 -19.90
N SER A 30 -21.51 34.78 -20.87
CA SER A 30 -21.19 33.36 -21.06
C SER A 30 -19.74 33.13 -21.51
N GLU A 31 -19.15 34.06 -22.27
CA GLU A 31 -17.74 33.99 -22.64
C GLU A 31 -16.79 34.44 -21.52
N PHE A 32 -17.22 35.32 -20.60
CA PHE A 32 -16.37 35.85 -19.54
C PHE A 32 -16.52 35.18 -18.16
N LEU A 33 -17.61 34.45 -17.89
CA LEU A 33 -17.88 33.80 -16.59
C LEU A 33 -17.73 32.27 -16.59
N LEU A 34 -17.46 31.65 -17.73
CA LEU A 34 -17.03 30.26 -17.75
C LEU A 34 -15.51 30.23 -17.57
N PRO A 35 -14.98 29.79 -16.40
CA PRO A 35 -13.55 29.50 -16.34
C PRO A 35 -13.28 28.50 -17.45
N SER A 36 -12.32 28.80 -18.32
CA SER A 36 -11.82 27.85 -19.32
C SER A 36 -11.59 26.53 -18.59
N LEU A 37 -12.48 25.55 -18.80
CA LEU A 37 -12.30 24.23 -18.26
C LEU A 37 -10.93 23.78 -18.76
N PRO A 38 -9.98 23.42 -17.88
CA PRO A 38 -8.68 22.97 -18.35
C PRO A 38 -8.96 21.82 -19.29
N ILE A 39 -8.52 21.97 -20.54
CA ILE A 39 -8.54 20.89 -21.52
C ILE A 39 -7.76 19.77 -20.83
N TRP A 40 -8.47 18.74 -20.40
CA TRP A 40 -7.89 17.52 -19.90
C TRP A 40 -7.09 16.94 -21.05
N ASN A 41 -5.79 17.22 -21.08
CA ASN A 41 -4.88 16.38 -21.82
C ASN A 41 -5.08 14.98 -21.26
N PRO A 42 -5.51 13.99 -22.06
CA PRO A 42 -5.48 12.62 -21.61
C PRO A 42 -4.05 12.36 -21.15
N LEU A 43 -3.89 11.94 -19.89
CA LEU A 43 -2.62 11.47 -19.35
C LEU A 43 -1.94 10.64 -20.43
N ASN A 44 -0.75 11.08 -20.84
CA ASN A 44 -0.02 10.41 -21.89
C ASN A 44 0.40 9.04 -21.35
N LEU A 45 -0.44 8.03 -21.64
CA LEU A 45 -0.30 6.64 -21.21
C LEU A 45 0.98 6.00 -21.77
N SER A 46 1.65 6.66 -22.73
CA SER A 46 2.97 6.26 -23.19
C SER A 46 4.09 6.45 -22.14
N SER A 47 3.86 7.21 -21.07
CA SER A 47 4.77 7.29 -19.93
C SER A 47 4.77 6.04 -19.04
N LEU A 48 3.70 5.22 -19.07
CA LEU A 48 3.67 3.92 -18.37
C LEU A 48 4.61 2.88 -18.99
N HIS A 49 5.16 3.15 -20.18
CA HIS A 49 6.12 2.27 -20.87
C HIS A 49 7.57 2.78 -20.82
N ALA A 50 7.83 3.92 -20.18
CA ALA A 50 9.16 4.53 -20.11
C ALA A 50 9.83 4.29 -18.75
N ASN A 51 9.91 3.04 -18.28
CA ASN A 51 10.72 2.70 -17.11
C ASN A 51 11.36 1.31 -17.19
N LYS A 52 11.60 0.81 -18.42
CA LYS A 52 12.29 -0.47 -18.62
C LYS A 52 13.79 -0.42 -18.28
N HIS A 53 14.35 0.78 -18.08
CA HIS A 53 15.77 1.00 -17.82
C HIS A 53 16.11 1.54 -16.41
N ALA A 54 15.13 1.91 -15.58
CA ALA A 54 15.41 2.48 -14.26
C ALA A 54 15.92 1.46 -13.21
N PHE A 55 16.00 0.18 -13.55
CA PHE A 55 16.31 -0.90 -12.59
C PHE A 55 17.45 -1.84 -13.03
N SER A 56 18.26 -1.47 -14.03
CA SER A 56 19.32 -2.39 -14.51
C SER A 56 20.49 -2.58 -13.55
N ASP A 57 20.71 -1.62 -12.64
CA ASP A 57 21.84 -1.63 -11.68
C ASP A 57 21.40 -1.74 -10.21
N VAL A 58 20.10 -1.90 -9.93
CA VAL A 58 19.60 -1.92 -8.55
C VAL A 58 19.70 -3.32 -7.95
N SER A 59 20.41 -3.44 -6.82
CA SER A 59 20.52 -4.70 -6.11
C SER A 59 19.23 -5.05 -5.38
N ASN A 60 18.42 -4.08 -4.96
CA ASN A 60 17.22 -4.32 -4.15
C ASN A 60 16.09 -3.34 -4.51
N VAL A 61 14.86 -3.64 -4.07
CA VAL A 61 13.69 -2.77 -4.26
C VAL A 61 12.81 -2.79 -3.02
N ALA A 62 12.06 -1.71 -2.78
CA ALA A 62 10.93 -1.75 -1.86
C ALA A 62 9.62 -1.83 -2.65
N ALA A 63 8.61 -2.52 -2.12
CA ALA A 63 7.34 -2.73 -2.78
C ALA A 63 6.18 -2.49 -1.82
N ILE A 64 5.13 -1.84 -2.33
CA ILE A 64 3.86 -1.64 -1.62
C ILE A 64 2.71 -1.94 -2.57
N ILE A 65 1.71 -2.67 -2.06
CA ILE A 65 0.43 -2.91 -2.72
C ILE A 65 -0.61 -2.05 -2.01
N GLU A 66 -1.15 -1.05 -2.69
CA GLU A 66 -2.20 -0.20 -2.13
C GLU A 66 -3.14 0.29 -3.22
N ASP A 67 -4.41 -0.06 -3.08
CA ASP A 67 -5.47 0.27 -4.04
C ASP A 67 -6.55 1.19 -3.45
N ARG A 68 -6.44 1.51 -2.16
CA ARG A 68 -7.34 2.45 -1.48
C ARG A 68 -6.85 3.89 -1.68
N PRO A 69 -7.77 4.86 -1.76
CA PRO A 69 -7.43 6.28 -1.84
C PRO A 69 -7.06 6.83 -0.45
N LEU A 70 -5.94 6.36 0.11
CA LEU A 70 -5.46 6.80 1.42
C LEU A 70 -4.82 8.19 1.33
N SER A 71 -5.28 9.12 2.16
CA SER A 71 -4.76 10.50 2.21
C SER A 71 -3.30 10.58 2.68
N ASN A 72 -2.86 9.61 3.48
CA ASN A 72 -1.50 9.49 4.00
C ASN A 72 -0.57 8.66 3.11
N LEU A 73 -1.01 8.11 1.97
CA LEU A 73 -0.18 7.24 1.14
C LEU A 73 1.04 7.97 0.55
N ALA A 74 0.84 9.17 0.00
CA ALA A 74 1.92 9.96 -0.55
C ALA A 74 3.00 10.30 0.51
N PRO A 75 2.67 10.89 1.67
CA PRO A 75 3.68 11.15 2.70
C PRO A 75 4.33 9.88 3.23
N LEU A 76 3.58 8.77 3.38
CA LEU A 76 4.13 7.48 3.80
C LEU A 76 5.19 6.95 2.82
N ILE A 77 4.88 6.86 1.53
CA ILE A 77 5.83 6.36 0.52
C ILE A 77 7.04 7.30 0.41
N LEU A 78 6.84 8.62 0.48
CA LEU A 78 7.93 9.59 0.47
C LEU A 78 8.84 9.44 1.69
N HIS A 79 8.27 9.17 2.86
CA HIS A 79 9.04 8.87 4.07
C HIS A 79 9.91 7.63 3.87
N PHE A 80 9.31 6.51 3.43
CA PHE A 80 10.09 5.30 3.10
C PHE A 80 11.20 5.58 2.09
N SER A 81 10.89 6.30 1.00
CA SER A 81 11.88 6.65 -0.02
C SER A 81 13.03 7.47 0.55
N SER A 82 12.75 8.36 1.50
CA SER A 82 13.78 9.20 2.12
C SER A 82 14.70 8.44 3.09
N VAL A 83 14.13 7.53 3.89
CA VAL A 83 14.88 6.76 4.89
C VAL A 83 15.71 5.65 4.24
N LEU A 84 15.16 4.99 3.21
CA LEU A 84 15.86 3.91 2.50
C LEU A 84 16.96 4.45 1.58
N GLY A 85 16.77 5.65 1.03
CA GLY A 85 17.72 6.27 0.11
C GLY A 85 17.64 5.71 -1.32
N PRO A 86 18.58 6.12 -2.20
CA PRO A 86 18.51 5.84 -3.64
C PRO A 86 18.73 4.35 -4.00
N ASP A 87 19.34 3.56 -3.12
CA ASP A 87 19.63 2.14 -3.36
C ASP A 87 18.38 1.25 -3.27
N TRP A 88 17.25 1.81 -2.81
CA TRP A 88 15.97 1.13 -2.62
C TRP A 88 14.83 1.90 -3.30
N PRO A 89 14.77 1.89 -4.64
CA PRO A 89 13.63 2.47 -5.34
C PRO A 89 12.34 1.73 -4.95
N ILE A 90 11.24 2.48 -4.93
CA ILE A 90 9.94 1.95 -4.49
C ILE A 90 9.08 1.59 -5.70
N VAL A 91 8.44 0.41 -5.66
CA VAL A 91 7.42 -0.01 -6.61
C VAL A 91 6.06 0.01 -5.93
N LEU A 92 5.18 0.92 -6.36
CA LEU A 92 3.78 0.96 -5.95
C LEU A 92 2.92 0.15 -6.94
N PHE A 93 2.23 -0.86 -6.44
CA PHE A 93 1.22 -1.61 -7.20
C PHE A 93 -0.19 -1.09 -6.88
N THR A 94 -0.92 -0.63 -7.90
CA THR A 94 -2.27 -0.04 -7.77
C THR A 94 -3.09 -0.23 -9.05
N SER A 95 -4.42 -0.35 -8.98
CA SER A 95 -5.30 -0.67 -10.12
C SER A 95 -5.61 0.52 -11.03
N ALA A 96 -5.54 1.75 -10.51
CA ALA A 96 -5.64 2.98 -11.30
C ALA A 96 -5.06 4.15 -10.50
N GLY A 97 -4.36 5.08 -11.16
CA GLY A 97 -3.68 6.20 -10.52
C GLY A 97 -4.57 6.93 -9.51
N SER A 98 -4.26 6.77 -8.23
CA SER A 98 -4.97 7.45 -7.15
C SER A 98 -4.91 8.96 -7.39
N SER A 99 -6.07 9.59 -7.52
CA SER A 99 -6.15 11.05 -7.73
C SER A 99 -5.42 11.83 -6.64
N LEU A 100 -5.36 11.28 -5.43
CA LEU A 100 -4.62 11.85 -4.29
C LEU A 100 -3.10 11.81 -4.50
N LEU A 101 -2.56 10.73 -5.08
CA LEU A 101 -1.14 10.65 -5.42
C LEU A 101 -0.77 11.64 -6.53
N ASN A 102 -1.66 11.83 -7.51
CA ASN A 102 -1.48 12.79 -8.60
C ASN A 102 -1.51 14.26 -8.13
N GLN A 103 -2.17 14.54 -7.00
CA GLN A 103 -2.20 15.87 -6.39
C GLN A 103 -0.93 16.21 -5.60
N SER A 104 -0.13 15.20 -5.22
CA SER A 104 1.08 15.40 -4.43
C SER A 104 2.29 15.73 -5.31
N ILE A 105 2.63 17.01 -5.42
CA ILE A 105 3.80 17.47 -6.18
C ILE A 105 5.12 16.79 -5.75
N PRO A 106 5.42 16.60 -4.44
CA PRO A 106 6.63 15.88 -4.04
C PRO A 106 6.64 14.40 -4.48
N PHE A 107 5.47 13.75 -4.50
CA PHE A 107 5.34 12.38 -5.00
C PHE A 107 5.57 12.32 -6.51
N GLN A 108 4.99 13.24 -7.28
CA GLN A 108 5.22 13.32 -8.73
C GLN A 108 6.71 13.53 -9.04
N ARG A 109 7.40 14.43 -8.32
CA ARG A 109 8.86 14.59 -8.46
C ARG A 109 9.63 13.30 -8.18
N ALA A 110 9.24 12.55 -7.15
CA ALA A 110 9.87 11.26 -6.84
C ALA A 110 9.66 10.21 -7.94
N VAL A 111 8.52 10.26 -8.64
CA VAL A 111 8.26 9.42 -9.81
C VAL A 111 9.10 9.88 -11.00
N ASP A 112 9.15 11.18 -11.28
CA ASP A 112 9.94 11.76 -12.37
C ASP A 112 11.45 11.50 -12.20
N GLU A 113 11.93 11.48 -10.95
CA GLU A 113 13.31 11.14 -10.57
C GLU A 113 13.60 9.63 -10.60
N GLY A 114 12.59 8.78 -10.81
CA GLY A 114 12.76 7.32 -10.82
C GLY A 114 12.91 6.68 -9.43
N ARG A 115 12.79 7.45 -8.33
CA ARG A 115 12.79 6.92 -6.96
C ARG A 115 11.55 6.10 -6.66
N ILE A 116 10.44 6.39 -7.33
CA ILE A 116 9.17 5.67 -7.21
C ILE A 116 8.72 5.27 -8.62
N SER A 117 8.33 4.02 -8.80
CA SER A 117 7.66 3.52 -10.00
C SER A 117 6.26 3.03 -9.64
N ILE A 118 5.32 3.25 -10.54
CA ILE A 118 3.93 2.80 -10.39
C ILE A 118 3.70 1.68 -11.39
N ARG A 119 3.13 0.57 -10.92
CA ARG A 119 2.79 -0.59 -11.74
C ARG A 119 1.32 -0.95 -11.54
N ALA A 120 0.66 -1.28 -12.65
CA ALA A 120 -0.72 -1.72 -12.59
C ALA A 120 -0.81 -3.09 -11.90
N LEU A 121 -1.81 -3.23 -11.03
CA LEU A 121 -2.23 -4.55 -10.57
C LEU A 121 -2.88 -5.34 -11.73
N PRO A 122 -2.87 -6.68 -11.69
CA PRO A 122 -3.59 -7.48 -12.67
C PRO A 122 -5.08 -7.10 -12.71
N GLU A 123 -5.67 -7.11 -13.90
CA GLU A 123 -7.09 -6.83 -14.07
C GLU A 123 -7.93 -7.74 -13.15
N ASN A 124 -8.95 -7.16 -12.50
CA ASN A 124 -9.84 -7.84 -11.53
C ASN A 124 -9.19 -8.25 -10.19
N THR A 125 -7.99 -7.76 -9.87
CA THR A 125 -7.44 -7.91 -8.51
C THR A 125 -8.30 -7.11 -7.53
N GLN A 126 -8.84 -7.77 -6.50
CA GLN A 126 -9.61 -7.12 -5.45
C GLN A 126 -9.17 -7.62 -4.07
N PHE A 127 -8.89 -6.71 -3.15
CA PHE A 127 -8.47 -7.04 -1.78
C PHE A 127 -9.68 -7.01 -0.83
N GLU A 128 -10.63 -7.90 -1.05
CA GLU A 128 -11.84 -8.01 -0.21
C GLU A 128 -11.56 -8.60 1.18
N ASN A 129 -10.53 -9.45 1.28
CA ASN A 129 -10.16 -10.16 2.50
C ASN A 129 -8.64 -10.41 2.54
N HIS A 130 -8.12 -10.81 3.70
CA HIS A 130 -6.69 -11.08 3.86
C HIS A 130 -6.19 -12.20 2.94
N ALA A 131 -7.07 -13.16 2.60
CA ALA A 131 -6.70 -14.27 1.71
C ALA A 131 -6.36 -13.78 0.29
N ALA A 132 -7.03 -12.73 -0.21
CA ALA A 132 -6.73 -12.16 -1.52
C ALA A 132 -5.29 -11.59 -1.60
N VAL A 133 -4.80 -11.01 -0.50
CA VAL A 133 -3.41 -10.52 -0.41
C VAL A 133 -2.43 -11.70 -0.43
N SER A 134 -2.68 -12.72 0.41
CA SER A 134 -1.87 -13.94 0.44
C SER A 134 -1.85 -14.67 -0.92
N GLU A 135 -2.99 -14.72 -1.62
CA GLU A 135 -3.11 -15.31 -2.95
C GLU A 135 -2.24 -14.56 -3.96
N LEU A 136 -2.27 -13.23 -3.99
CA LEU A 136 -1.41 -12.44 -4.88
C LEU A 136 0.08 -12.65 -4.57
N LEU A 137 0.47 -12.56 -3.30
CA LEU A 137 1.86 -12.69 -2.84
C LEU A 137 2.42 -14.11 -2.99
N THR A 138 1.57 -15.11 -3.24
CA THR A 138 1.97 -16.49 -3.56
C THR A 138 1.94 -16.78 -5.07
N THR A 139 1.71 -15.77 -5.91
CA THR A 139 1.86 -15.91 -7.37
C THR A 139 3.30 -15.56 -7.82
N PRO A 140 3.87 -16.30 -8.80
CA PRO A 140 5.15 -15.92 -9.41
C PRO A 140 5.12 -14.51 -10.02
N TRP A 141 3.98 -14.13 -10.62
CA TRP A 141 3.80 -12.86 -11.32
C TRP A 141 4.25 -11.66 -10.48
N PHE A 142 3.84 -11.59 -9.21
CA PHE A 142 4.17 -10.47 -8.33
C PHE A 142 5.68 -10.29 -8.18
N TRP A 143 6.39 -11.39 -7.90
CA TRP A 143 7.83 -11.39 -7.69
C TRP A 143 8.60 -11.18 -8.99
N GLU A 144 8.12 -11.72 -10.11
CA GLU A 144 8.71 -11.48 -11.44
C GLU A 144 8.67 -10.01 -11.85
N GLN A 145 7.65 -9.25 -11.43
CA GLN A 145 7.64 -7.81 -11.64
C GLN A 145 8.86 -7.14 -10.98
N LEU A 146 9.34 -7.66 -9.86
CA LEU A 146 10.43 -7.07 -9.10
C LEU A 146 11.82 -7.49 -9.60
N ALA A 147 11.92 -8.11 -10.79
CA ALA A 147 13.18 -8.33 -11.51
C ALA A 147 13.95 -7.02 -11.77
N PRO A 148 15.30 -6.95 -11.62
CA PRO A 148 16.26 -8.00 -11.23
C PRO A 148 16.71 -8.01 -9.74
N ALA A 149 16.13 -7.19 -8.86
CA ALA A 149 16.37 -7.13 -7.40
C ALA A 149 16.69 -8.46 -6.65
N GLY A 150 17.78 -8.54 -5.90
CA GLY A 150 18.07 -9.64 -4.97
C GLY A 150 17.03 -9.73 -3.84
N HIS A 151 16.83 -8.62 -3.11
CA HIS A 151 15.86 -8.55 -2.02
C HIS A 151 14.74 -7.55 -2.29
N VAL A 152 13.60 -7.83 -1.67
CA VAL A 152 12.40 -7.00 -1.71
C VAL A 152 12.02 -6.64 -0.28
N LEU A 153 12.00 -5.34 0.04
CA LEU A 153 11.33 -4.83 1.23
C LEU A 153 9.84 -4.67 0.90
N LEU A 154 9.02 -5.60 1.35
CA LEU A 154 7.57 -5.49 1.25
C LEU A 154 7.04 -4.75 2.49
N PHE A 155 6.28 -3.68 2.27
CA PHE A 155 5.67 -2.91 3.34
C PHE A 155 4.20 -2.57 3.02
N GLN A 156 3.36 -2.61 4.04
CA GLN A 156 1.95 -2.24 3.98
C GLN A 156 1.74 -0.83 4.52
N ALA A 157 0.60 -0.22 4.19
CA ALA A 157 0.33 1.16 4.57
C ALA A 157 0.22 1.38 6.09
N ASP A 158 0.05 0.30 6.87
CA ASP A 158 0.00 0.23 8.34
C ASP A 158 1.36 -0.14 8.96
N SER A 159 2.44 0.05 8.21
CA SER A 159 3.82 -0.08 8.69
C SER A 159 4.62 1.21 8.52
N ILE A 160 5.72 1.33 9.26
CA ILE A 160 6.65 2.45 9.21
C ILE A 160 8.08 1.98 9.44
N ILE A 161 9.06 2.67 8.85
CA ILE A 161 10.48 2.57 9.20
C ILE A 161 10.92 3.85 9.91
N CYS A 162 11.80 3.75 10.89
CA CYS A 162 12.08 4.84 11.82
C CYS A 162 13.36 5.59 11.41
N ALA A 163 13.27 6.89 11.16
CA ALA A 163 14.45 7.67 10.71
C ALA A 163 15.54 7.79 11.78
N ASN A 164 15.18 7.60 13.06
CA ASN A 164 16.12 7.57 14.18
C ASN A 164 16.87 6.24 14.32
N SER A 165 16.49 5.20 13.57
CA SER A 165 17.14 3.89 13.64
C SER A 165 18.59 3.95 13.17
N GLU A 166 19.49 3.40 13.98
CA GLU A 166 20.89 3.18 13.59
C GLU A 166 21.05 1.96 12.66
N LEU A 167 20.05 1.08 12.64
CA LEU A 167 19.99 -0.09 11.76
C LEU A 167 19.57 0.32 10.35
N ARG A 168 20.08 -0.41 9.37
CA ARG A 168 19.81 -0.24 7.95
C ARG A 168 19.23 -1.52 7.36
N MET A 169 18.57 -1.40 6.19
CA MET A 169 18.10 -2.59 5.47
C MET A 169 19.23 -3.57 5.13
N GLU A 170 20.41 -3.03 4.86
CA GLU A 170 21.60 -3.81 4.52
C GLU A 170 22.02 -4.78 5.62
N ASP A 171 21.74 -4.47 6.89
CA ASP A 171 22.09 -5.31 8.06
C ASP A 171 21.33 -6.64 8.11
N PHE A 172 20.33 -6.81 7.24
CA PHE A 172 19.44 -7.96 7.19
C PHE A 172 19.48 -8.72 5.86
N LEU A 173 20.28 -8.29 4.88
CA LEU A 173 20.35 -8.91 3.54
C LEU A 173 20.90 -10.35 3.54
N GLN A 174 21.54 -10.78 4.62
CA GLN A 174 21.96 -12.17 4.81
C GLN A 174 20.79 -13.13 5.00
N TYR A 175 19.60 -12.63 5.35
CA TYR A 175 18.42 -13.46 5.60
C TYR A 175 17.55 -13.58 4.36
N ASP A 176 16.95 -14.76 4.18
CA ASP A 176 16.01 -15.02 3.09
C ASP A 176 14.61 -14.45 3.40
N PHE A 177 14.27 -14.34 4.69
CA PHE A 177 13.04 -13.73 5.14
C PHE A 177 13.20 -13.23 6.57
N VAL A 178 12.89 -11.94 6.78
CA VAL A 178 12.73 -11.33 8.10
C VAL A 178 11.52 -10.41 8.09
N GLY A 179 10.79 -10.39 9.21
CA GLY A 179 9.70 -9.48 9.48
C GLY A 179 9.50 -9.40 11.00
N ALA A 180 8.42 -8.75 11.45
CA ALA A 180 8.16 -8.66 12.88
C ALA A 180 7.87 -10.07 13.45
N PRO A 181 8.61 -10.53 14.48
CA PRO A 181 8.38 -11.85 15.03
C PRO A 181 7.01 -11.93 15.71
N VAL A 182 6.33 -13.03 15.46
CA VAL A 182 5.01 -13.29 16.01
C VAL A 182 5.15 -14.02 17.34
N ASP A 183 4.51 -13.49 18.38
CA ASP A 183 4.45 -14.13 19.68
C ASP A 183 3.51 -15.35 19.64
N VAL A 184 3.95 -16.44 20.26
CA VAL A 184 3.17 -17.68 20.42
C VAL A 184 2.69 -17.67 21.87
N PRO A 185 1.40 -17.43 22.18
CA PRO A 185 0.94 -17.37 23.56
C PRO A 185 1.20 -18.68 24.29
N ALA A 186 1.62 -18.58 25.56
CA ALA A 186 1.91 -19.71 26.44
C ALA A 186 0.66 -20.54 26.85
N GLY A 187 -0.55 -20.18 26.37
CA GLY A 187 -1.78 -20.97 26.58
C GLY A 187 -2.97 -20.47 25.75
N GLY A 188 -3.82 -21.41 25.31
CA GLY A 188 -5.10 -21.14 24.61
C GLY A 188 -5.07 -21.32 23.08
N THR A 189 -6.26 -21.32 22.47
CA THR A 189 -6.50 -21.41 21.00
C THR A 189 -6.26 -20.09 20.25
N ALA A 190 -5.72 -19.08 20.94
CA ALA A 190 -5.56 -17.70 20.47
C ALA A 190 -4.13 -17.40 19.97
N GLY A 191 -3.43 -18.41 19.44
CA GLY A 191 -2.09 -18.21 18.86
C GLY A 191 -2.12 -17.59 17.47
N HIS A 192 -1.16 -16.69 17.22
CA HIS A 192 -0.93 -16.08 15.90
C HIS A 192 0.08 -16.87 15.05
N GLY A 193 0.51 -18.06 15.50
CA GLY A 193 1.40 -18.95 14.75
C GLY A 193 2.88 -18.73 15.06
N GLU A 194 3.74 -19.40 14.28
CA GLU A 194 5.19 -19.25 14.32
C GLU A 194 5.66 -18.51 13.06
N GLY A 195 6.67 -17.66 13.19
CA GLY A 195 7.32 -16.98 12.08
C GLY A 195 7.30 -15.47 12.21
N TYR A 196 7.20 -14.81 11.06
CA TYR A 196 7.27 -13.36 10.92
C TYR A 196 6.00 -12.84 10.27
N ASN A 197 5.55 -11.66 10.70
CA ASN A 197 4.49 -10.92 10.03
C ASN A 197 5.03 -10.32 8.72
N GLY A 198 4.24 -10.44 7.65
CA GLY A 198 4.58 -10.00 6.31
C GLY A 198 4.39 -8.50 6.02
N GLY A 199 3.71 -7.76 6.89
CA GLY A 199 3.30 -6.36 6.64
C GLY A 199 4.41 -5.33 6.70
N LEU A 200 5.53 -5.67 7.34
CA LEU A 200 6.83 -5.05 7.12
C LEU A 200 7.86 -6.18 7.11
N SER A 201 8.36 -6.52 5.92
CA SER A 201 9.25 -7.66 5.77
C SER A 201 10.26 -7.51 4.63
N LEU A 202 11.45 -8.06 4.84
CA LEU A 202 12.49 -8.18 3.83
C LEU A 202 12.54 -9.62 3.35
N ARG A 203 12.46 -9.84 2.04
CA ARG A 203 12.40 -11.18 1.43
C ARG A 203 13.40 -11.32 0.29
N ASN A 204 14.16 -12.41 0.26
CA ASN A 204 15.00 -12.80 -0.87
C ASN A 204 14.09 -13.23 -2.02
N ARG A 205 14.10 -12.48 -3.13
CA ARG A 205 13.17 -12.72 -4.25
C ARG A 205 13.37 -14.10 -4.86
N SER A 206 14.62 -14.53 -5.04
CA SER A 206 14.92 -15.82 -5.67
C SER A 206 14.44 -16.98 -4.79
N MET A 207 14.62 -16.90 -3.47
CA MET A 207 14.07 -17.91 -2.54
C MET A 207 12.54 -17.97 -2.61
N ILE A 208 11.88 -16.81 -2.64
CA ILE A 208 10.41 -16.78 -2.74
C ILE A 208 9.93 -17.37 -4.08
N LEU A 209 10.56 -17.00 -5.20
CA LEU A 209 10.26 -17.55 -6.52
C LEU A 209 10.45 -19.07 -6.55
N ASP A 210 11.53 -19.58 -5.95
CA ASP A 210 11.76 -21.02 -5.82
C ASP A 210 10.63 -21.71 -5.05
N ILE A 211 10.13 -21.11 -3.98
CA ILE A 211 9.02 -21.66 -3.19
C ILE A 211 7.72 -21.68 -4.01
N VAL A 212 7.31 -20.56 -4.61
CA VAL A 212 6.03 -20.49 -5.34
C VAL A 212 6.02 -21.30 -6.64
N ASN A 213 7.20 -21.64 -7.18
CA ASN A 213 7.33 -22.54 -8.33
C ASN A 213 7.32 -24.02 -7.95
N ARG A 214 7.70 -24.37 -6.72
CA ARG A 214 7.73 -25.76 -6.22
C ARG A 214 6.47 -26.17 -5.48
N TYR A 215 5.84 -25.21 -4.78
CA TYR A 215 4.68 -25.44 -3.92
C TYR A 215 3.51 -24.58 -4.36
N SER A 216 2.29 -25.08 -4.15
CA SER A 216 1.06 -24.36 -4.50
C SER A 216 0.30 -24.00 -3.23
N TRP A 217 0.30 -22.71 -2.86
CA TRP A 217 -0.54 -22.19 -1.77
C TRP A 217 -2.01 -22.59 -1.96
N LYS A 218 -2.55 -22.36 -3.16
CA LYS A 218 -3.93 -22.73 -3.50
C LYS A 218 -4.17 -24.24 -3.41
N GLY A 219 -3.28 -25.06 -3.95
CA GLY A 219 -3.41 -26.53 -3.90
C GLY A 219 -3.29 -27.09 -2.48
N GLU A 220 -2.45 -26.49 -1.63
CA GLU A 220 -2.32 -26.85 -0.21
C GLU A 220 -3.55 -26.41 0.58
N LYS A 221 -4.21 -25.32 0.20
CA LYS A 221 -5.48 -24.87 0.80
C LYS A 221 -6.61 -25.84 0.43
N GLU A 222 -6.71 -26.19 -0.85
CA GLU A 222 -7.74 -27.10 -1.38
C GLU A 222 -7.61 -28.52 -0.80
N SER A 223 -6.39 -28.99 -0.54
CA SER A 223 -6.14 -30.28 0.11
C SER A 223 -6.27 -30.25 1.64
N GLY A 224 -6.48 -29.07 2.24
CA GLY A 224 -6.58 -28.90 3.69
C GLY A 224 -5.24 -28.99 4.44
N ALA A 225 -4.11 -28.91 3.73
CA ALA A 225 -2.77 -28.84 4.32
C ALA A 225 -2.52 -27.48 5.00
N ILE A 226 -3.12 -26.40 4.48
CA ILE A 226 -3.22 -25.09 5.14
C ILE A 226 -4.66 -24.75 5.47
N SER A 227 -4.89 -24.15 6.63
CA SER A 227 -6.21 -23.70 7.07
C SER A 227 -6.13 -22.27 7.60
N GLN A 228 -7.13 -21.47 7.24
CA GLN A 228 -7.28 -20.10 7.72
C GLN A 228 -8.10 -20.03 9.02
N GLU A 229 -8.59 -21.16 9.52
CA GLU A 229 -9.33 -21.25 10.79
C GLU A 229 -8.41 -21.15 12.03
N GLY A 230 -9.00 -20.98 13.21
CA GLY A 230 -8.29 -20.87 14.50
C GLY A 230 -7.36 -22.06 14.77
N CYS A 231 -6.18 -21.78 15.31
CA CYS A 231 -5.12 -22.79 15.47
C CYS A 231 -5.10 -23.34 16.90
N VAL A 232 -5.16 -24.67 17.02
CA VAL A 232 -4.91 -25.40 18.27
C VAL A 232 -3.52 -26.03 18.19
N THR A 233 -2.74 -25.82 19.25
CA THR A 233 -1.28 -25.99 19.50
C THR A 233 -0.49 -27.17 18.89
N LYS A 234 -1.07 -28.10 18.12
CA LYS A 234 -0.35 -29.29 17.59
C LYS A 234 0.07 -29.22 16.13
N ARG A 235 -0.39 -28.24 15.35
CA ARG A 235 0.00 -28.08 13.93
C ARG A 235 0.42 -26.63 13.64
N PRO A 236 1.37 -26.41 12.72
CA PRO A 236 1.68 -25.08 12.19
C PRO A 236 0.42 -24.29 11.84
N CYS A 237 0.35 -23.07 12.34
CA CYS A 237 -0.73 -22.14 11.97
C CYS A 237 -0.33 -21.45 10.67
N LEU A 238 -0.94 -21.88 9.56
CA LEU A 238 -0.63 -21.40 8.20
C LEU A 238 -1.83 -20.64 7.62
N LYS A 239 -2.21 -19.55 8.28
CA LYS A 239 -3.37 -18.72 7.93
C LYS A 239 -3.07 -17.75 6.79
N PHE A 240 -1.84 -17.23 6.77
CA PHE A 240 -1.37 -16.22 5.84
C PHE A 240 -0.10 -16.69 5.13
N GLU A 241 0.24 -16.02 4.03
CA GLU A 241 1.36 -16.41 3.18
C GLU A 241 2.70 -16.27 3.88
N ASP A 242 2.84 -15.31 4.78
CA ASP A 242 4.06 -15.06 5.56
C ASP A 242 4.43 -16.28 6.42
N GLN A 243 3.46 -16.83 7.14
CA GLN A 243 3.60 -18.07 7.91
C GLN A 243 3.95 -19.24 7.00
N TRP A 244 3.32 -19.33 5.83
CA TRP A 244 3.61 -20.40 4.88
C TRP A 244 5.01 -20.30 4.30
N PHE A 245 5.45 -19.12 3.85
CA PHE A 245 6.83 -18.90 3.41
C PHE A 245 7.83 -19.24 4.51
N TYR A 246 7.61 -18.78 5.74
CA TYR A 246 8.46 -19.11 6.88
C TYR A 246 8.59 -20.63 7.08
N HIS A 247 7.48 -21.38 7.05
CA HIS A 247 7.53 -22.83 7.22
C HIS A 247 8.18 -23.55 6.04
N LYS A 248 7.93 -23.12 4.79
CA LYS A 248 8.63 -23.69 3.62
C LYS A 248 10.13 -23.46 3.70
N MET A 249 10.57 -22.27 4.14
CA MET A 249 11.99 -21.97 4.32
C MET A 249 12.64 -22.81 5.41
N LYS A 250 11.93 -23.12 6.51
CA LYS A 250 12.45 -24.04 7.55
C LYS A 250 12.77 -25.44 7.01
N ASP A 251 12.05 -25.89 5.98
CA ASP A 251 12.25 -27.20 5.36
C ASP A 251 13.27 -27.18 4.22
N ILE A 252 13.72 -26.01 3.76
CA ILE A 252 14.68 -25.86 2.66
C ILE A 252 16.13 -25.85 3.22
N PRO A 253 16.98 -26.83 2.83
CA PRO A 253 18.38 -26.82 3.24
C PRO A 253 19.10 -25.56 2.77
N GLY A 254 19.74 -24.85 3.70
CA GLY A 254 20.51 -23.65 3.41
C GLY A 254 19.72 -22.34 3.42
N ALA A 255 18.39 -22.37 3.64
CA ALA A 255 17.65 -21.15 3.91
C ALA A 255 18.12 -20.51 5.23
N ASN A 256 18.31 -19.19 5.23
CA ASN A 256 18.79 -18.43 6.37
C ASN A 256 17.67 -17.56 6.96
N LEU A 257 17.19 -17.94 8.14
CA LEU A 257 16.19 -17.18 8.90
C LEU A 257 16.84 -16.64 10.18
N PRO A 258 16.55 -15.40 10.59
CA PRO A 258 17.10 -14.84 11.82
C PRO A 258 16.52 -15.54 13.06
N SER A 259 17.12 -15.30 14.22
CA SER A 259 16.46 -15.62 15.49
C SER A 259 15.35 -14.60 15.79
N LYS A 260 14.47 -14.90 16.75
CA LYS A 260 13.43 -13.95 17.18
C LYS A 260 14.04 -12.66 17.74
N GLU A 261 15.18 -12.75 18.41
CA GLU A 261 15.90 -11.59 18.95
C GLU A 261 16.36 -10.66 17.83
N VAL A 262 16.98 -11.22 16.78
CA VAL A 262 17.39 -10.44 15.60
C VAL A 262 16.18 -9.87 14.85
N ALA A 263 15.14 -10.67 14.62
CA ALA A 263 13.92 -10.23 13.95
C ALA A 263 13.22 -9.09 14.71
N SER A 264 13.28 -9.09 16.04
CA SER A 264 12.70 -8.01 16.87
C SER A 264 13.42 -6.67 16.68
N THR A 265 14.69 -6.69 16.27
CA THR A 265 15.44 -5.47 15.90
C THR A 265 15.02 -4.92 14.54
N PHE A 266 14.56 -5.79 13.62
CA PHE A 266 14.06 -5.39 12.31
C PHE A 266 12.70 -4.69 12.41
N ALA A 267 11.71 -5.36 13.00
CA ALA A 267 10.38 -4.79 13.13
C ALA A 267 9.67 -5.26 14.39
N VAL A 268 8.89 -4.36 14.99
CA VAL A 268 8.03 -4.66 16.14
C VAL A 268 6.57 -4.73 15.72
N GLU A 269 5.92 -5.82 16.15
CA GLU A 269 4.48 -5.99 16.13
C GLU A 269 4.03 -6.53 17.50
N THR A 270 4.11 -7.85 17.71
CA THR A 270 3.69 -8.49 18.98
C THR A 270 4.84 -8.62 19.97
N VAL A 271 6.06 -8.89 19.49
CA VAL A 271 7.27 -8.93 20.30
C VAL A 271 7.93 -7.56 20.29
N TRP A 272 8.18 -7.01 21.47
CA TRP A 272 8.73 -5.66 21.62
C TRP A 272 10.24 -5.60 21.56
N TYR A 273 10.74 -4.54 20.95
CA TYR A 273 12.11 -4.05 21.01
C TYR A 273 12.07 -2.53 21.16
N ASP A 274 12.97 -1.94 21.94
CA ASP A 274 12.88 -0.50 22.27
C ASP A 274 13.27 0.41 21.10
N THR A 275 14.20 -0.03 20.23
CA THR A 275 14.75 0.78 19.14
C THR A 275 14.80 0.00 17.82
N PRO A 276 13.66 -0.50 17.31
CA PRO A 276 13.65 -1.29 16.09
C PRO A 276 13.84 -0.41 14.87
N LEU A 277 14.20 -1.04 13.75
CA LEU A 277 14.25 -0.39 12.45
C LEU A 277 12.86 0.06 11.99
N GLY A 278 11.79 -0.65 12.36
CA GLY A 278 10.43 -0.27 12.02
C GLY A 278 9.34 -0.91 12.88
N TYR A 279 8.10 -0.58 12.54
CA TYR A 279 6.91 -1.07 13.20
C TYR A 279 5.83 -1.51 12.21
N HIS A 280 5.01 -2.47 12.61
CA HIS A 280 3.79 -2.87 11.92
C HIS A 280 2.62 -2.89 12.90
N GLN A 281 1.51 -2.21 12.55
CA GLN A 281 0.30 -2.11 13.39
C GLN A 281 0.58 -1.79 14.87
N VAL A 282 1.55 -0.92 15.16
CA VAL A 282 2.06 -0.71 16.52
C VAL A 282 1.00 -0.20 17.49
N GLU A 283 0.07 0.64 17.03
CA GLU A 283 -1.04 1.12 17.87
C GLU A 283 -1.94 -0.02 18.33
N ARG A 284 -2.14 -1.04 17.48
CA ARG A 284 -2.97 -2.20 17.78
C ARG A 284 -2.33 -3.08 18.85
N TRP A 285 -1.03 -3.34 18.72
CA TRP A 285 -0.34 -4.34 19.53
C TRP A 285 0.39 -3.76 20.75
N ASN A 286 0.75 -2.49 20.72
CA ASN A 286 1.56 -1.82 21.73
C ASN A 286 0.93 -0.51 22.20
N ALA A 287 -0.40 -0.45 22.30
CA ALA A 287 -1.14 0.72 22.78
C ALA A 287 -0.62 1.29 24.12
N ASN A 288 -0.07 0.44 24.98
CA ASN A 288 0.50 0.82 26.27
C ASN A 288 1.96 1.35 26.20
N ARG A 289 2.57 1.41 25.01
CA ARG A 289 3.96 1.84 24.80
C ARG A 289 4.08 2.96 23.78
N MET A 290 2.97 3.59 23.40
CA MET A 290 2.96 4.62 22.36
C MET A 290 3.81 5.85 22.70
N ASP A 291 4.03 6.17 23.98
CA ASP A 291 4.97 7.23 24.38
C ASP A 291 6.40 6.91 23.92
N LYS A 292 6.83 5.65 24.06
CA LYS A 292 8.14 5.20 23.59
C LYS A 292 8.21 5.21 22.07
N VAL A 293 7.14 4.77 21.40
CA VAL A 293 7.06 4.79 19.93
C VAL A 293 7.12 6.21 19.41
N ALA A 294 6.39 7.16 20.00
CA ALA A 294 6.40 8.55 19.59
C ALA A 294 7.76 9.23 19.83
N GLN A 295 8.48 8.83 20.88
CA GLN A 295 9.84 9.30 21.15
C GLN A 295 10.85 8.72 20.13
N TRP A 296 10.75 7.43 19.83
CA TRP A 296 11.69 6.73 18.96
C TRP A 296 11.43 6.96 17.47
N CYS A 297 10.17 6.93 17.06
CA CYS A 297 9.74 6.85 15.67
C CYS A 297 8.48 7.71 15.46
N PRO A 298 8.55 9.04 15.65
CA PRO A 298 7.40 9.94 15.56
C PRO A 298 6.64 9.84 14.21
N GLU A 299 7.30 9.33 13.18
CA GLU A 299 6.77 9.08 11.83
C GLU A 299 5.69 7.99 11.80
N TYR A 300 5.53 7.21 12.87
CA TYR A 300 4.47 6.19 12.98
C TYR A 300 3.08 6.74 12.66
N LYS A 301 2.84 8.03 12.92
CA LYS A 301 1.58 8.73 12.60
C LYS A 301 1.28 8.82 11.11
N MET A 302 2.27 8.56 10.25
CA MET A 302 2.07 8.48 8.80
C MET A 302 1.50 7.13 8.37
N ALA A 303 1.67 6.07 9.15
CA ALA A 303 1.08 4.77 8.88
C ALA A 303 -0.44 4.82 9.14
N THR A 304 -1.22 4.12 8.32
CA THR A 304 -2.67 4.01 8.54
C THR A 304 -2.98 3.01 9.64
N THR A 305 -4.09 3.22 10.34
CA THR A 305 -4.71 2.20 11.19
C THR A 305 -5.72 1.34 10.43
N ASP A 306 -6.05 1.73 9.19
CA ASP A 306 -7.01 1.01 8.34
C ASP A 306 -6.33 -0.17 7.64
N LEU A 307 -6.90 -1.37 7.78
CA LEU A 307 -6.42 -2.55 7.06
C LEU A 307 -6.71 -2.44 5.55
N LEU A 308 -5.78 -2.94 4.72
CA LEU A 308 -5.96 -3.03 3.25
C LEU A 308 -7.28 -3.71 2.86
N VAL A 309 -7.68 -4.66 3.68
CA VAL A 309 -8.89 -5.45 3.57
C VAL A 309 -10.12 -4.64 3.96
N LYS A 310 -11.13 -4.60 3.08
CA LYS A 310 -12.47 -4.09 3.43
C LYS A 310 -13.13 -5.08 4.40
N HIS A 311 -13.13 -4.78 5.69
CA HIS A 311 -14.11 -5.41 6.56
C HIS A 311 -15.50 -5.02 6.06
N GLY A 312 -16.27 -6.01 5.60
CA GLY A 312 -17.69 -5.82 5.38
C GLY A 312 -18.25 -5.16 6.63
N LYS A 313 -18.89 -3.99 6.48
CA LYS A 313 -19.59 -3.34 7.59
C LYS A 313 -20.41 -4.43 8.28
N ASP A 314 -20.16 -4.65 9.57
CA ASP A 314 -21.13 -5.33 10.40
C ASP A 314 -22.46 -4.66 10.10
N LYS A 315 -23.39 -5.42 9.51
CA LYS A 315 -24.78 -5.02 9.47
C LYS A 315 -25.17 -4.96 10.94
N GLY A 316 -25.28 -3.73 11.44
CA GLY A 316 -25.40 -3.46 12.86
C GLY A 316 -26.55 -4.19 13.54
N SER A 317 -26.45 -4.20 14.87
CA SER A 317 -27.54 -4.12 15.86
C SER A 317 -28.90 -4.67 15.44
#